data_AF-A3MWU0-F1
#
_entry.id   AF-A3MWU0-F1
#
_cell.length_a   1.000
_cell.length_b   1.000
_cell.length_c   1.000
_cell.angle_alpha   90.00
_cell.angle_beta   90.00
_cell.angle_gamma   90.00
#
_symmetry.space_group_name_H-M   'P 1'
#
loop_
_entity.id
_entity.type
_entity.pdbx_description
1 polymer ?
#
loop_
_entity_poly.entity_id
_entity_poly.type
_entity_poly.pdbx_seq_one_letter_code
_entity_poly.pdbx_strand_id
1 'polypeptide(L)'
;MPLCSKWESLITWAEKGGNSYKALEFREKLVECIVYTATEKVKKKKLDEAEELLKYGKEVAKKFNIEELNFHIALLEKEISKIRQRRAQAQTK
;
A
#
# COMPACT_ATOMS: atom_id res chain seq x y z
N MET A 1 3.12 -10.20 -6.58
CA MET A 1 1.94 -9.61 -5.90
C MET A 1 0.76 -9.49 -6.87
N PRO A 2 -0.13 -10.49 -6.98
CA PRO A 2 -1.31 -10.43 -7.86
C PRO A 2 -2.57 -9.84 -7.19
N LEU A 3 -2.55 -9.57 -5.88
CA LEU A 3 -3.78 -9.30 -5.11
C LEU A 3 -4.41 -7.94 -5.39
N CYS A 4 -3.62 -6.88 -5.58
CA CYS A 4 -4.17 -5.52 -5.76
C CYS A 4 -4.17 -5.03 -7.22
N SER A 5 -3.42 -5.67 -8.12
CA SER A 5 -3.28 -5.25 -9.53
C SER A 5 -4.58 -5.36 -10.34
N LYS A 6 -5.53 -6.19 -9.90
CA LYS A 6 -6.88 -6.26 -10.48
C LYS A 6 -7.58 -4.89 -10.41
N TRP A 7 -7.41 -4.14 -9.32
CA TRP A 7 -8.03 -2.84 -9.16
C TRP A 7 -7.45 -1.82 -10.14
N GLU A 8 -6.14 -1.85 -10.40
CA GLU A 8 -5.53 -0.99 -11.42
C GLU A 8 -6.15 -1.18 -12.81
N SER A 9 -6.41 -2.44 -13.17
CA SER A 9 -7.04 -2.80 -14.46
C SER A 9 -8.47 -2.27 -14.53
N LEU A 10 -9.22 -2.37 -13.43
CA LEU A 10 -10.58 -1.86 -13.32
C LEU A 10 -10.66 -0.33 -13.33
N ILE A 11 -9.71 0.37 -12.68
CA ILE A 11 -9.59 1.83 -12.74
C ILE A 11 -9.35 2.26 -14.18
N THR A 12 -8.36 1.65 -14.85
CA THR A 12 -8.01 1.99 -16.24
C THR A 12 -9.19 1.75 -17.18
N TRP A 13 -9.94 0.66 -16.98
CA TRP A 13 -11.15 0.37 -17.74
C TRP A 13 -12.25 1.42 -17.52
N ALA A 14 -12.50 1.79 -16.26
CA ALA A 14 -13.53 2.78 -15.91
C ALA A 14 -13.19 4.17 -16.45
N GLU A 15 -11.93 4.60 -16.36
CA GLU A 15 -11.44 5.86 -16.91
C GLU A 15 -11.60 5.92 -18.43
N LYS A 16 -11.22 4.84 -19.14
CA LYS A 16 -11.42 4.73 -20.61
C LYS A 16 -12.89 4.77 -21.01
N GLY A 17 -13.77 4.25 -20.17
CA GLY A 17 -15.22 4.29 -20.36
C GLY A 17 -15.88 5.60 -19.93
N GLY A 18 -15.12 6.60 -19.45
CA GLY A 18 -15.68 7.87 -18.95
C GLY A 18 -16.48 7.74 -17.65
N ASN A 19 -16.35 6.62 -16.92
CA ASN A 19 -17.08 6.37 -15.70
C ASN A 19 -16.25 6.78 -14.47
N SER A 20 -16.27 8.08 -14.16
CA SER A 20 -15.52 8.65 -13.03
C SER A 20 -15.94 8.10 -11.67
N TYR A 21 -17.22 7.77 -11.48
CA TYR A 21 -17.73 7.17 -10.25
C TYR A 21 -17.10 5.81 -9.99
N LYS A 22 -17.09 4.92 -11.00
CA LYS A 22 -16.44 3.61 -10.87
C LYS A 22 -14.92 3.72 -10.74
N ALA A 23 -14.29 4.67 -11.43
CA ALA A 23 -12.87 4.92 -11.26
C ALA A 23 -12.52 5.29 -9.81
N LEU A 24 -13.33 6.15 -9.17
CA LEU A 24 -13.17 6.51 -7.76
C LEU A 24 -13.34 5.30 -6.84
N GLU A 25 -14.43 4.54 -6.99
CA GLU A 25 -14.69 3.33 -6.20
C GLU A 25 -13.52 2.32 -6.29
N PHE A 26 -12.97 2.11 -7.49
CA PHE A 26 -11.84 1.21 -7.66
C PHE A 26 -10.52 1.76 -7.09
N ARG A 27 -10.31 3.08 -7.07
CA ARG A 27 -9.17 3.70 -6.37
C ARG A 27 -9.28 3.46 -4.86
N GLU A 28 -10.45 3.63 -4.26
CA GLU A 28 -10.69 3.34 -2.84
C GLU A 28 -10.39 1.86 -2.53
N LYS A 29 -10.86 0.93 -3.37
CA LYS A 29 -10.54 -0.50 -3.21
C LYS A 29 -9.07 -0.84 -3.37
N LEU A 30 -8.35 -0.11 -4.22
CA LEU A 30 -6.91 -0.25 -4.36
C LEU A 30 -6.18 0.23 -3.09
N VAL A 31 -6.60 1.34 -2.50
CA VAL A 31 -6.10 1.84 -1.21
C VAL A 31 -6.33 0.79 -0.12
N GLU A 32 -7.57 0.34 0.06
CA GLU A 32 -7.93 -0.68 1.06
C GLU A 32 -7.05 -1.93 0.91
N CYS A 33 -6.90 -2.43 -0.32
CA CYS A 33 -6.11 -3.63 -0.61
C CYS A 33 -4.65 -3.47 -0.17
N ILE A 34 -4.00 -2.37 -0.55
CA ILE A 34 -2.58 -2.12 -0.24
C ILE A 34 -2.41 -1.93 1.26
N VAL A 35 -3.22 -1.07 1.89
CA VAL A 35 -3.08 -0.72 3.30
C VAL A 35 -3.34 -1.92 4.21
N TYR A 36 -4.41 -2.67 3.98
CA TYR A 36 -4.72 -3.85 4.80
C TYR A 36 -3.69 -4.96 4.62
N THR A 37 -3.27 -5.22 3.38
CA THR A 37 -2.23 -6.23 3.14
C THR A 37 -0.91 -5.83 3.80
N ALA A 38 -0.47 -4.57 3.66
CA ALA A 38 0.75 -4.10 4.29
C ALA A 38 0.67 -4.15 5.82
N THR A 39 -0.45 -3.71 6.40
CA THR A 39 -0.70 -3.79 7.84
C THR A 39 -0.63 -5.23 8.35
N GLU A 40 -1.21 -6.18 7.62
CA GLU A 40 -1.15 -7.60 7.98
C GLU A 40 0.30 -8.12 7.96
N LYS A 41 1.10 -7.76 6.95
CA LYS A 41 2.52 -8.13 6.87
C LYS A 41 3.34 -7.55 8.02
N VAL A 42 3.11 -6.29 8.37
CA VAL A 42 3.74 -5.63 9.52
C VAL A 42 3.40 -6.36 10.82
N LYS A 43 2.11 -6.66 11.06
CA LYS A 43 1.64 -7.43 12.23
C LYS A 43 2.28 -8.83 12.29
N LYS A 44 2.41 -9.50 11.14
CA LYS A 44 3.07 -10.80 11.01
C LYS A 44 4.60 -10.72 11.01
N LYS A 45 5.19 -9.55 11.29
CA LYS A 45 6.65 -9.34 11.34
C LYS A 45 7.38 -9.61 10.02
N LYS A 46 6.66 -9.70 8.90
CA LYS A 46 7.16 -9.88 7.54
C LYS A 46 7.53 -8.52 6.93
N LEU A 47 8.54 -7.88 7.52
CA LEU A 47 8.86 -6.47 7.24
C LEU A 47 9.36 -6.25 5.82
N ASP A 48 10.16 -7.17 5.27
CA ASP A 48 10.67 -7.05 3.90
C ASP A 48 9.53 -7.15 2.86
N GLU A 49 8.59 -8.09 3.06
CA GLU A 49 7.38 -8.20 2.23
C GLU A 49 6.50 -6.94 2.34
N ALA A 50 6.42 -6.33 3.53
CA ALA A 50 5.67 -5.10 3.74
C ALA A 50 6.33 -3.92 3.00
N GLU A 51 7.65 -3.76 3.11
CA GLU A 51 8.40 -2.70 2.44
C GLU A 51 8.32 -2.82 0.91
N GLU A 52 8.38 -4.03 0.36
CA GLU A 52 8.17 -4.27 -1.07
C GLU A 52 6.78 -3.82 -1.53
N LEU A 53 5.74 -4.17 -0.75
CA LEU A 53 4.36 -3.75 -1.03
C LEU A 53 4.18 -2.23 -0.91
N LEU A 54 4.85 -1.57 0.04
CA LEU A 54 4.80 -0.11 0.19
C LEU A 54 5.48 0.61 -0.99
N LYS A 55 6.58 0.07 -1.53
CA LYS A 55 7.22 0.60 -2.76
C LYS A 55 6.26 0.54 -3.94
N TYR A 56 5.64 -0.63 -4.15
CA TYR A 56 4.58 -0.78 -5.15
C TYR A 56 3.42 0.20 -4.90
N GLY A 57 3.00 0.38 -3.64
CA GLY A 57 1.96 1.34 -3.28
C GLY A 57 2.29 2.79 -3.66
N LYS A 58 3.55 3.22 -3.54
CA LYS A 58 3.99 4.57 -3.97
C LYS A 58 3.88 4.75 -5.48
N GLU A 59 4.28 3.73 -6.25
CA GLU A 59 4.17 3.76 -7.71
C GLU A 59 2.72 3.88 -8.16
N VAL A 60 1.83 3.10 -7.53
CA VAL A 60 0.40 3.11 -7.80
C VAL A 60 -0.25 4.43 -7.37
N ALA A 61 0.11 4.96 -6.20
CA ALA A 61 -0.38 6.26 -5.72
C ALA A 61 -0.08 7.38 -6.72
N LYS A 62 1.14 7.38 -7.27
CA LYS A 62 1.54 8.34 -8.32
C LYS A 62 0.77 8.11 -9.62
N LYS A 63 0.63 6.85 -10.05
CA LYS A 63 -0.03 6.48 -11.30
C LYS A 63 -1.51 6.91 -11.34
N PHE A 64 -2.23 6.77 -10.23
CA PHE A 64 -3.67 7.09 -10.14
C PHE A 64 -3.98 8.37 -9.35
N ASN A 65 -2.96 9.14 -8.99
CA ASN A 65 -3.07 10.38 -8.20
C ASN A 65 -3.87 10.20 -6.90
N ILE A 66 -3.47 9.23 -6.06
CA ILE A 66 -4.15 8.88 -4.81
C ILE A 66 -3.35 9.41 -3.62
N GLU A 67 -3.69 10.60 -3.13
CA GLU A 67 -2.97 11.26 -2.02
C GLU A 67 -3.09 10.52 -0.69
N GLU A 68 -4.28 10.01 -0.37
CA GLU A 68 -4.56 9.27 0.87
C GLU A 68 -3.64 8.04 1.02
N LEU A 69 -3.31 7.38 -0.08
CA LEU A 69 -2.41 6.22 -0.06
C LEU A 69 -1.00 6.61 0.41
N ASN A 70 -0.50 7.78 0.01
CA ASN A 70 0.81 8.26 0.47
C ASN A 70 0.83 8.50 1.99
N PHE A 71 -0.27 9.01 2.56
CA PHE A 71 -0.40 9.20 4.00
C PHE A 71 -0.32 7.86 4.75
N HIS A 72 -1.08 6.86 4.32
CA HIS A 72 -1.03 5.53 4.96
C HIS A 72 0.33 4.84 4.82
N ILE A 73 0.97 4.98 3.66
CA ILE A 73 2.31 4.44 3.43
C ILE A 73 3.30 5.06 4.42
N ALA A 74 3.29 6.38 4.61
CA ALA A 74 4.18 7.05 5.55
C ALA A 74 3.99 6.57 7.00
N LEU A 75 2.75 6.29 7.42
CA LEU A 75 2.46 5.72 8.73
C LEU A 75 3.07 4.32 8.90
N LEU A 76 2.89 3.47 7.89
CA LEU A 76 3.42 2.11 7.90
C LEU A 76 4.95 2.07 7.83
N GLU A 77 5.58 2.94 7.04
CA GLU A 77 7.05 3.09 7.01
C GLU A 77 7.61 3.48 8.38
N LYS A 78 6.94 4.41 9.07
CA LYS A 78 7.32 4.81 10.43
C LYS A 78 7.16 3.66 11.43
N GLU A 79 6.13 2.84 11.30
CA GLU A 79 5.91 1.67 12.14
C GLU A 79 6.98 0.59 11.92
N ILE A 80 7.29 0.28 10.66
CA ILE A 80 8.34 -0.68 10.29
C ILE A 80 9.69 -0.25 10.85
N SER A 81 10.05 1.03 10.69
CA SER A 81 11.29 1.60 11.24
C SER A 81 11.38 1.44 12.75
N LYS A 82 10.30 1.74 13.49
CA LYS A 82 10.24 1.52 14.95
C LYS A 82 10.45 0.05 15.33
N ILE A 83 9.86 -0.89 14.59
CA ILE A 83 10.02 -2.33 14.86
C ILE A 83 11.47 -2.74 14.63
N ARG A 84 12.10 -2.30 13.53
CA ARG A 84 13.51 -2.61 13.24
C ARG A 84 14.46 -2.05 14.30
N GLN A 85 14.27 -0.79 14.71
CA GLN A 85 15.07 -0.16 15.77
C GLN A 85 15.00 -0.94 17.08
N ARG A 86 13.79 -1.34 17.50
CA ARG A 86 13.61 -2.18 18.70
C ARG A 86 14.33 -3.52 18.61
N ARG A 87 14.33 -4.16 17.44
CA ARG A 87 15.08 -5.43 17.23
C ARG A 87 16.59 -5.22 17.32
N ALA A 88 17.11 -4.15 16.71
CA ALA A 88 18.54 -3.84 16.74
C ALA A 88 19.04 -3.55 18.17
N GLN A 89 18.26 -2.81 18.97
CA GLN A 89 18.55 -2.54 20.39
C GLN A 89 18.49 -3.81 21.26
N ALA A 90 17.62 -4.76 20.93
CA ALA A 90 17.52 -6.03 21.64
C ALA A 90 18.66 -7.00 21.31
N GLN A 91 19.36 -6.82 20.18
CA GLN A 91 20.52 -7.64 19.79
C GLN A 91 21.84 -7.12 20.34
N THR A 92 21.89 -5.86 20.81
CA THR A 92 23.08 -5.22 21.39
C THR A 92 23.14 -5.32 22.93
N LYS A 93 22.12 -5.92 23.56
CA LYS A 93 22.11 -6.29 24.99
C LYS A 93 22.29 -7.78 25.13
#